data_AF-A0A3S0BCF9-F1
#
_entry.id   AF-A0A3S0BCF9-F1
#
_cell.length_a   1.000
_cell.length_b   1.000
_cell.length_c   1.000
_cell.angle_alpha   90.00
_cell.angle_beta   90.00
_cell.angle_gamma   90.00
#
_symmetry.space_group_name_H-M   'P 1'
#
loop_
_entity.id
_entity.type
_entity.pdbx_description
1 polymer ?
#
loop_
_entity_poly.entity_id
_entity_poly.type
_entity_poly.pdbx_seq_one_letter_code
_entity_poly.pdbx_strand_id
1 'polypeptide(L)'
;MKSTVKEITYARRINLGNYEHSDTSATAIPAEGQDPKECLAELKALVEGTETVESPKQLELPEVKEETPAPKPKKTKKVEEVKEEEVASEEVQEETKKETKKKVVKKQVFTPYDRSNQLHKTFFGEILDSKYPDWKVNKDVKAKAVQVSMDLNGQDMLDAEGIVIEEFKAKVEKAMA
;
A
#
# COMPACT_ATOMS: atom_id res chain seq x y z
N MET A 1 -23.43 4.27 -38.06
CA MET A 1 -23.21 2.87 -37.64
C MET A 1 -23.53 2.79 -36.15
N LYS A 2 -24.24 1.75 -35.67
CA LYS A 2 -24.44 1.55 -34.23
C LYS A 2 -23.26 0.75 -33.70
N SER A 3 -22.64 1.20 -32.61
CA SER A 3 -21.54 0.45 -31.97
C SER A 3 -22.13 -0.66 -31.11
N THR A 4 -21.96 -1.92 -31.52
CA THR A 4 -22.34 -3.08 -30.72
C THR A 4 -21.28 -3.34 -29.65
N VAL A 5 -21.66 -3.28 -28.38
CA VAL A 5 -20.80 -3.68 -27.27
C VAL A 5 -20.67 -5.21 -27.30
N LYS A 6 -19.44 -5.73 -27.25
CA LYS A 6 -19.17 -7.18 -27.33
C LYS A 6 -19.09 -7.87 -25.97
N GLU A 7 -18.70 -7.12 -24.94
CA GLU A 7 -18.36 -7.63 -23.61
C GLU A 7 -18.55 -6.50 -22.61
N ILE A 8 -19.08 -6.84 -21.44
CA ILE A 8 -19.29 -5.93 -20.32
C ILE A 8 -18.73 -6.61 -19.08
N THR A 9 -17.77 -5.96 -18.43
CA THR A 9 -17.18 -6.43 -17.17
C THR A 9 -17.53 -5.44 -16.06
N TYR A 10 -18.00 -5.95 -14.93
CA TYR A 10 -18.20 -5.19 -13.71
C TYR A 10 -17.30 -5.80 -12.62
N ALA A 11 -16.53 -4.94 -11.95
CA ALA A 11 -15.66 -5.32 -10.85
C ALA A 11 -15.92 -4.40 -9.66
N ARG A 12 -15.98 -4.98 -8.46
CA ARG A 12 -16.17 -4.28 -7.20
C ARG A 12 -15.10 -4.72 -6.21
N ARG A 13 -14.37 -3.74 -5.66
CA ARG A 13 -13.43 -3.91 -4.55
C ARG A 13 -14.11 -3.47 -3.26
N ILE A 14 -13.99 -4.28 -2.21
CA ILE A 14 -14.53 -4.02 -0.88
C ILE A 14 -13.39 -4.07 0.12
N ASN A 15 -13.14 -2.97 0.82
CA ASN A 15 -12.11 -2.91 1.87
C ASN A 15 -12.66 -3.59 3.13
N LEU A 16 -12.02 -4.65 3.59
CA LEU A 16 -12.43 -5.41 4.80
C LEU A 16 -11.79 -4.86 6.08
N GLY A 17 -10.87 -3.90 5.95
CA GLY A 17 -10.01 -3.43 7.04
C GLY A 17 -8.67 -4.17 7.06
N ASN A 18 -7.77 -3.83 7.98
CA ASN A 18 -6.48 -4.52 8.20
C ASN A 18 -5.62 -4.77 6.93
N TYR A 19 -5.68 -3.87 5.94
CA TYR A 19 -5.04 -4.02 4.61
C TYR A 19 -5.62 -5.15 3.71
N GLU A 20 -6.68 -5.81 4.17
CA GLU A 20 -7.41 -6.83 3.41
C GLU A 20 -8.52 -6.18 2.57
N HIS A 21 -8.70 -6.71 1.36
CA HIS A 21 -9.79 -6.35 0.46
C HIS A 21 -10.31 -7.59 -0.25
N SER A 22 -11.61 -7.60 -0.54
CA SER A 22 -12.25 -8.58 -1.40
C SER A 22 -12.49 -7.96 -2.77
N ASP A 23 -12.00 -8.60 -3.81
CA ASP A 23 -12.29 -8.24 -5.20
C ASP A 23 -13.27 -9.27 -5.77
N THR A 24 -14.41 -8.79 -6.28
CA THR A 24 -15.41 -9.60 -6.96
C THR A 24 -15.68 -9.01 -8.35
N SER A 25 -15.53 -9.81 -9.39
CA SER A 25 -15.77 -9.41 -10.78
C SER A 25 -16.67 -10.40 -11.51
N ALA A 26 -17.49 -9.86 -12.40
CA ALA A 26 -18.36 -10.62 -13.29
C ALA A 26 -18.32 -10.02 -14.70
N THR A 27 -18.41 -10.89 -15.70
CA THR A 27 -18.37 -10.52 -17.12
C THR A 27 -19.59 -11.12 -17.83
N ALA A 28 -20.25 -10.34 -18.68
CA ALA A 28 -21.32 -10.79 -19.56
C ALA A 28 -21.05 -10.40 -21.01
N ILE A 29 -21.51 -11.26 -21.91
CA ILE A 29 -21.53 -11.02 -23.35
C ILE A 29 -22.99 -10.70 -23.72
N PRO A 30 -23.35 -9.42 -23.99
CA PRO A 30 -24.72 -9.05 -24.31
C PRO A 30 -25.17 -9.68 -25.64
N ALA A 31 -26.45 -10.07 -25.72
CA ALA A 31 -27.02 -10.60 -26.96
C ALA A 31 -27.16 -9.49 -28.03
N GLU A 32 -27.18 -9.89 -29.31
CA GLU A 32 -27.28 -8.93 -30.42
C GLU A 32 -28.61 -8.16 -30.38
N GLY A 33 -28.55 -6.89 -29.99
CA GLY A 33 -29.71 -6.00 -29.84
C GLY A 33 -30.15 -5.72 -28.39
N GLN A 34 -29.53 -6.35 -27.38
CA GLN A 34 -29.77 -6.07 -25.96
C GLN A 34 -29.18 -4.70 -25.56
N ASP A 35 -29.82 -3.95 -24.64
CA ASP A 35 -29.26 -2.69 -24.13
C ASP A 35 -28.10 -2.99 -23.16
N PRO A 36 -26.87 -2.50 -23.42
CA PRO A 36 -25.74 -2.65 -22.49
C PRO A 36 -26.03 -2.17 -21.06
N LYS A 37 -26.97 -1.25 -20.86
CA LYS A 37 -27.37 -0.79 -19.53
C LYS A 37 -28.10 -1.85 -18.71
N GLU A 38 -28.92 -2.68 -19.34
CA GLU A 38 -29.66 -3.75 -18.68
C GLU A 38 -28.69 -4.84 -18.24
N CYS A 39 -27.80 -5.29 -19.12
CA CYS A 39 -26.73 -6.24 -18.78
C CYS A 39 -25.82 -5.73 -17.65
N LEU A 40 -25.50 -4.43 -17.64
CA LEU A 40 -24.70 -3.84 -16.56
C LEU A 40 -25.47 -3.80 -15.23
N ALA A 41 -26.79 -3.59 -15.26
CA ALA A 41 -27.62 -3.64 -14.06
C ALA A 41 -27.73 -5.07 -13.49
N GLU A 42 -27.87 -6.07 -14.35
CA GLU A 42 -27.84 -7.49 -13.97
C GLU A 42 -26.47 -7.89 -13.38
N LEU A 43 -25.36 -7.49 -14.02
CA LEU A 43 -24.01 -7.72 -13.50
C LEU A 43 -23.77 -7.07 -12.13
N LYS A 44 -24.29 -5.85 -11.92
CA LYS A 44 -24.25 -5.18 -10.61
C LYS A 44 -25.05 -5.93 -9.57
N ALA A 45 -26.30 -6.29 -9.87
CA ALA A 45 -27.15 -7.05 -8.96
C ALA A 45 -26.54 -8.42 -8.59
N LEU A 46 -25.82 -9.07 -9.52
CA LEU A 46 -25.10 -10.31 -9.25
C LEU A 46 -23.91 -10.11 -8.30
N VAL A 47 -23.08 -9.09 -8.53
CA VAL A 47 -21.87 -8.80 -7.73
C VAL A 47 -22.20 -8.15 -6.38
N GLU A 48 -23.35 -7.48 -6.25
CA GLU A 48 -23.84 -6.91 -5.00
C GLU A 48 -24.71 -7.92 -4.21
N GLY A 49 -25.50 -8.76 -4.89
CA GLY A 49 -26.38 -9.75 -4.27
C GLY A 49 -25.69 -10.97 -3.64
N THR A 50 -24.44 -11.25 -4.02
CA THR A 50 -23.62 -12.27 -3.36
C THR A 50 -23.24 -11.94 -1.91
N GLU A 51 -23.48 -10.71 -1.43
CA GLU A 51 -23.19 -10.28 -0.05
C GLU A 51 -24.30 -10.60 0.97
N THR A 52 -25.16 -11.61 0.74
CA THR A 52 -26.04 -12.13 1.81
C THR A 52 -25.29 -13.13 2.69
N VAL A 53 -24.15 -12.70 3.25
CA VAL A 53 -23.46 -13.44 4.32
C VAL A 53 -24.15 -13.08 5.64
N GLU A 54 -24.98 -13.99 6.15
CA GLU A 54 -25.50 -13.90 7.51
C GLU A 54 -24.34 -13.76 8.50
N SER A 55 -24.18 -12.57 9.08
CA SER A 55 -23.26 -12.35 10.20
C SER A 55 -23.63 -13.31 11.34
N PRO A 56 -22.76 -14.25 11.73
CA PRO A 56 -23.07 -15.19 12.81
C PRO A 56 -23.27 -14.40 14.10
N LYS A 57 -24.49 -14.47 14.63
CA LYS A 57 -24.90 -13.83 15.88
C LYS A 57 -23.92 -14.20 16.99
N GLN A 58 -23.19 -13.20 17.47
CA GLN A 58 -22.16 -13.32 18.49
C GLN A 58 -22.69 -14.04 19.72
N LEU A 59 -22.27 -15.30 19.90
CA LEU A 59 -22.67 -16.17 20.99
C LEU A 59 -21.67 -16.00 22.14
N GLU A 60 -22.12 -15.39 23.23
CA GLU A 60 -21.32 -15.23 24.45
C GLU A 60 -21.02 -16.61 25.06
N LEU A 61 -19.74 -16.96 25.20
CA LEU A 61 -19.29 -18.09 26.04
C LEU A 61 -18.10 -17.65 26.92
N PRO A 62 -17.90 -18.31 28.09
CA PRO A 62 -17.37 -17.65 29.27
C PRO A 62 -15.85 -17.68 29.45
N GLU A 63 -15.41 -16.83 30.38
CA GLU A 63 -14.08 -16.69 30.95
C GLU A 63 -13.45 -18.03 31.39
N VAL A 64 -12.28 -18.38 30.81
CA VAL A 64 -11.40 -19.45 31.31
C VAL A 64 -9.93 -18.98 31.25
N LYS A 65 -9.19 -19.33 32.30
CA LYS A 65 -7.82 -18.94 32.61
C LYS A 65 -6.72 -19.48 31.66
N GLU A 66 -5.73 -18.62 31.41
CA GLU A 66 -4.29 -18.82 31.74
C GLU A 66 -3.59 -20.12 31.26
N GLU A 67 -2.77 -20.05 30.20
CA GLU A 67 -1.30 -20.25 30.23
C GLU A 67 -0.64 -20.22 28.81
N THR A 68 0.62 -19.79 28.76
CA THR A 68 1.54 -19.66 27.60
C THR A 68 2.44 -20.91 27.41
N PRO A 69 3.39 -21.03 26.44
CA PRO A 69 3.51 -20.49 25.05
C PRO A 69 4.05 -21.50 23.98
N ALA A 70 3.83 -21.24 22.67
CA ALA A 70 4.69 -21.55 21.49
C ALA A 70 5.11 -23.03 21.18
N PRO A 71 5.59 -23.43 19.95
CA PRO A 71 6.00 -22.62 18.79
C PRO A 71 5.53 -23.05 17.37
N LYS A 72 5.84 -22.16 16.40
CA LYS A 72 5.80 -22.19 14.92
C LYS A 72 5.79 -23.55 14.18
N PRO A 73 5.17 -23.57 12.98
CA PRO A 73 5.83 -24.11 11.78
C PRO A 73 5.93 -23.12 10.59
N LYS A 74 6.89 -23.37 9.69
CA LYS A 74 7.17 -22.62 8.44
C LYS A 74 6.32 -23.13 7.26
N LYS A 75 6.02 -22.28 6.24
CA LYS A 75 6.24 -22.58 4.79
C LYS A 75 5.79 -21.49 3.77
N THR A 76 6.78 -20.93 3.06
CA THR A 76 6.92 -20.76 1.58
C THR A 76 5.72 -20.51 0.63
N LYS A 77 5.77 -19.36 -0.09
CA LYS A 77 5.50 -19.13 -1.54
C LYS A 77 6.00 -17.69 -1.87
N LYS A 78 6.70 -17.31 -2.96
CA LYS A 78 6.74 -17.65 -4.40
C LYS A 78 5.50 -17.11 -5.18
N VAL A 79 5.54 -16.25 -6.22
CA VAL A 79 6.54 -15.35 -6.90
C VAL A 79 5.78 -14.53 -7.99
N GLU A 80 6.38 -13.44 -8.53
CA GLU A 80 5.99 -12.65 -9.76
C GLU A 80 4.64 -11.86 -9.73
N GLU A 81 4.59 -10.54 -10.01
CA GLU A 81 4.66 -9.76 -11.30
C GLU A 81 3.25 -9.67 -11.98
N VAL A 82 2.74 -8.59 -12.62
CA VAL A 82 3.30 -7.45 -13.39
C VAL A 82 2.30 -6.24 -13.41
N LYS A 83 2.76 -5.05 -13.86
CA LYS A 83 2.04 -4.00 -14.65
C LYS A 83 1.20 -2.94 -13.88
N GLU A 84 1.43 -1.62 -13.89
CA GLU A 84 1.81 -0.57 -14.90
C GLU A 84 0.62 0.12 -15.61
N GLU A 85 0.30 1.35 -15.17
CA GLU A 85 -0.21 2.54 -15.93
C GLU A 85 -0.26 3.71 -14.91
N GLU A 86 0.59 4.73 -15.01
CA GLU A 86 0.49 5.93 -15.86
C GLU A 86 -0.65 6.89 -15.48
N VAL A 87 -0.30 8.02 -14.82
CA VAL A 87 -1.00 9.31 -14.97
C VAL A 87 0.03 10.44 -14.89
N ALA A 88 0.00 11.36 -15.86
CA ALA A 88 0.89 12.50 -15.95
C ALA A 88 0.17 13.82 -15.56
N SER A 89 0.89 14.70 -14.85
CA SER A 89 0.73 16.16 -14.76
C SER A 89 1.97 16.68 -13.99
N GLU A 90 2.85 17.55 -14.49
CA GLU A 90 2.62 18.89 -15.09
C GLU A 90 1.99 19.84 -14.05
N GLU A 91 2.61 20.92 -13.57
CA GLU A 91 3.82 21.65 -14.00
C GLU A 91 4.40 22.52 -12.84
N VAL A 92 5.67 22.98 -12.96
CA VAL A 92 6.19 24.33 -12.53
C VAL A 92 6.07 24.75 -11.03
N GLN A 93 7.08 25.24 -10.30
CA GLN A 93 8.33 26.03 -10.54
C GLN A 93 9.30 25.83 -9.31
N GLU A 94 10.51 26.37 -9.13
CA GLU A 94 11.39 27.26 -9.91
C GLU A 94 12.91 26.96 -9.68
N GLU A 95 13.56 27.58 -8.65
CA GLU A 95 15.03 27.77 -8.54
C GLU A 95 15.55 27.66 -7.08
N THR A 96 16.73 27.09 -6.79
CA THR A 96 18.00 27.83 -6.95
C THR A 96 19.28 26.97 -6.97
N LYS A 97 19.92 26.94 -8.15
CA LYS A 97 21.36 27.24 -8.38
C LYS A 97 22.46 26.66 -7.45
N LYS A 98 23.18 25.64 -7.94
CA LYS A 98 24.66 25.68 -7.98
C LYS A 98 25.25 24.71 -9.01
N GLU A 99 26.08 25.23 -9.91
CA GLU A 99 26.84 24.43 -10.87
C GLU A 99 27.85 23.51 -10.19
N THR A 100 27.89 22.24 -10.60
CA THR A 100 29.15 21.48 -10.59
C THR A 100 29.12 20.46 -11.73
N LYS A 101 30.06 20.56 -12.66
CA LYS A 101 30.18 19.65 -13.81
C LYS A 101 30.46 18.23 -13.30
N LYS A 102 29.45 17.36 -13.30
CA LYS A 102 29.58 15.91 -13.06
C LYS A 102 29.05 15.14 -14.26
N LYS A 103 29.63 13.96 -14.49
CA LYS A 103 29.17 12.95 -15.48
C LYS A 103 27.65 12.85 -15.48
N VAL A 104 27.06 12.65 -16.66
CA VAL A 104 25.67 12.20 -16.80
C VAL A 104 25.58 10.75 -16.34
N VAL A 105 25.58 10.57 -15.02
CA VAL A 105 25.04 9.37 -14.38
C VAL A 105 23.55 9.39 -14.70
N LYS A 106 22.99 8.25 -15.14
CA LYS A 106 21.53 8.11 -15.30
C LYS A 106 20.89 8.61 -14.01
N LYS A 107 19.91 9.54 -14.08
CA LYS A 107 19.17 9.94 -12.89
C LYS A 107 18.56 8.67 -12.28
N GLN A 108 19.10 8.22 -11.15
CA GLN A 108 18.43 7.21 -10.35
C GLN A 108 17.10 7.84 -9.92
N VAL A 109 16.01 7.14 -10.23
CA VAL A 109 14.69 7.54 -9.74
C VAL A 109 14.67 7.17 -8.27
N PHE A 110 14.63 8.17 -7.41
CA PHE A 110 14.44 7.98 -5.98
C PHE A 110 13.00 8.31 -5.61
N THR A 111 12.43 7.52 -4.71
CA THR A 111 11.13 7.81 -4.12
C THR A 111 11.33 8.58 -2.82
N PRO A 112 10.79 9.81 -2.69
CA PRO A 112 10.91 10.58 -1.45
C PRO A 112 10.06 9.96 -0.34
N TYR A 113 10.56 10.05 0.90
CA TYR A 113 9.83 9.68 2.10
C TYR A 113 8.55 10.52 2.24
N ASP A 114 7.46 9.85 2.59
CA ASP A 114 6.18 10.50 2.85
C ASP A 114 5.57 9.86 4.10
N ARG A 115 5.29 10.69 5.10
CA ARG A 115 4.66 10.31 6.36
C ARG A 115 3.15 10.04 6.20
N SER A 116 2.56 10.20 5.03
CA SER A 116 1.19 9.76 4.72
C SER A 116 1.19 8.28 4.32
N ASN A 117 2.10 7.89 3.42
CA ASN A 117 2.29 6.52 2.93
C ASN A 117 2.56 5.48 4.05
N GLN A 118 1.84 4.36 4.01
CA GLN A 118 1.97 3.26 4.98
C GLN A 118 3.25 2.42 4.76
N LEU A 119 3.68 2.19 3.52
CA LEU A 119 4.92 1.47 3.20
C LEU A 119 6.13 2.17 3.83
N HIS A 120 6.21 3.49 3.65
CA HIS A 120 7.26 4.34 4.21
C HIS A 120 7.28 4.30 5.74
N LYS A 121 6.11 4.31 6.40
CA LYS A 121 6.01 4.13 7.86
C LYS A 121 6.55 2.77 8.31
N THR A 122 6.22 1.69 7.59
CA THR A 122 6.69 0.33 7.92
C THR A 122 8.22 0.26 7.85
N PHE A 123 8.82 0.66 6.73
CA PHE A 123 10.27 0.68 6.58
C PHE A 123 10.98 1.58 7.61
N PHE A 124 10.44 2.77 7.91
CA PHE A 124 10.98 3.63 8.97
C PHE A 124 10.89 2.95 10.34
N GLY A 125 9.78 2.25 10.61
CA GLY A 125 9.59 1.43 11.82
C GLY A 125 10.59 0.27 11.92
N GLU A 126 10.89 -0.42 10.82
CA GLU A 126 11.87 -1.52 10.76
C GLU A 126 13.30 -1.04 11.04
N ILE A 127 13.68 0.13 10.51
CA ILE A 127 14.98 0.77 10.79
C ILE A 127 15.10 1.08 12.30
N LEU A 128 14.04 1.61 12.91
CA LEU A 128 14.00 1.89 14.34
C LEU A 128 13.98 0.61 15.19
N ASP A 129 13.18 -0.40 14.82
CA ASP A 129 13.12 -1.69 15.51
C ASP A 129 14.49 -2.40 15.49
N SER A 130 15.29 -2.18 14.44
CA SER A 130 16.65 -2.75 14.29
C SER A 130 17.72 -2.13 15.21
N LYS A 131 17.55 -0.87 15.64
CA LYS A 131 18.55 -0.11 16.43
C LYS A 131 18.05 0.29 17.82
N TYR A 132 16.75 0.44 18.00
CA TYR A 132 16.09 0.98 19.19
C TYR A 132 14.79 0.19 19.50
N PRO A 133 14.83 -1.12 19.81
CA PRO A 133 13.62 -1.96 19.91
C PRO A 133 12.55 -1.41 20.88
N ASP A 134 12.95 -0.67 21.92
CA ASP A 134 12.04 -0.06 22.90
C ASP A 134 11.42 1.28 22.47
N TRP A 135 11.68 1.77 21.24
CA TRP A 135 11.24 3.10 20.78
C TRP A 135 9.72 3.31 20.81
N LYS A 136 8.94 2.22 20.74
CA LYS A 136 7.46 2.25 20.84
C LYS A 136 6.97 2.42 22.28
N VAL A 137 7.76 1.98 23.25
CA VAL A 137 7.44 1.94 24.69
C VAL A 137 7.98 3.17 25.41
N ASN A 138 9.24 3.55 25.15
CA ASN A 138 9.87 4.72 25.74
C ASN A 138 9.32 6.00 25.08
N LYS A 139 8.64 6.84 25.87
CA LYS A 139 7.98 8.07 25.40
C LYS A 139 8.94 9.08 24.78
N ASP A 140 10.15 9.23 25.33
CA ASP A 140 11.13 10.20 24.85
C ASP A 140 11.72 9.77 23.50
N VAL A 141 12.05 8.48 23.39
CA VAL A 141 12.54 7.88 22.13
C VAL A 141 11.43 7.90 21.06
N LYS A 142 10.17 7.66 21.46
CA LYS A 142 9.00 7.78 20.58
C LYS A 142 8.80 9.21 20.06
N ALA A 143 8.92 10.21 20.93
CA ALA A 143 8.81 11.62 20.55
C ALA A 143 9.94 12.03 19.59
N LYS A 144 11.18 11.63 19.87
CA LYS A 144 12.31 11.79 18.94
C LYS A 144 12.03 11.12 17.59
N ALA A 145 11.64 9.85 17.57
CA ALA A 145 11.32 9.11 16.34
C ALA A 145 10.22 9.80 15.50
N VAL A 146 9.20 10.35 16.16
CA VAL A 146 8.17 11.15 15.49
C VAL A 146 8.75 12.43 14.89
N GLN A 147 9.57 13.18 15.62
CA GLN A 147 10.22 14.40 15.11
C GLN A 147 11.12 14.08 13.91
N VAL A 148 11.97 13.05 14.01
CA VAL A 148 12.84 12.58 12.91
C VAL A 148 12.00 12.18 11.68
N SER A 149 10.84 11.53 11.87
CA SER A 149 9.93 11.23 10.74
C SER A 149 9.32 12.48 10.09
N MET A 150 9.25 13.61 10.79
CA MET A 150 8.79 14.89 10.21
C MET A 150 9.93 15.60 9.49
N ASP A 151 11.14 15.62 10.06
CA ASP A 151 12.32 16.29 9.49
C ASP A 151 12.86 15.58 8.23
N LEU A 152 12.57 14.27 8.07
CA LEU A 152 12.93 13.48 6.89
C LEU A 152 11.84 13.45 5.80
N ASN A 153 10.69 14.11 6.00
CA ASN A 153 9.60 14.14 5.03
C ASN A 153 10.04 14.86 3.74
N GLY A 154 9.84 14.21 2.59
CA GLY A 154 10.32 14.67 1.29
C GLY A 154 11.77 14.30 0.94
N GLN A 155 12.51 13.60 1.81
CA GLN A 155 13.87 13.15 1.49
C GLN A 155 13.88 11.78 0.79
N ASP A 156 14.73 11.59 -0.20
CA ASP A 156 14.95 10.32 -0.91
C ASP A 156 15.10 9.14 0.08
N MET A 157 14.21 8.16 -0.03
CA MET A 157 14.16 6.98 0.84
C MET A 157 14.44 5.70 0.07
N LEU A 158 13.73 5.49 -1.05
CA LEU A 158 13.82 4.25 -1.84
C LEU A 158 14.55 4.53 -3.15
N ASP A 159 15.40 3.59 -3.57
CA ASP A 159 15.95 3.58 -4.92
C ASP A 159 14.96 3.02 -5.95
N ALA A 160 15.42 2.88 -7.19
CA ALA A 160 14.65 2.34 -8.31
C ALA A 160 14.29 0.85 -8.16
N GLU A 161 14.88 0.12 -7.22
CA GLU A 161 14.56 -1.27 -6.89
C GLU A 161 13.57 -1.37 -5.71
N GLY A 162 13.16 -0.23 -5.14
CA GLY A 162 12.29 -0.17 -3.96
C GLY A 162 13.02 -0.45 -2.65
N ILE A 163 14.36 -0.44 -2.64
CA ILE A 163 15.19 -0.71 -1.46
C ILE A 163 15.50 0.60 -0.74
N VAL A 164 15.44 0.58 0.60
CA VAL A 164 15.79 1.76 1.41
C VAL A 164 17.28 2.07 1.31
N ILE A 165 17.60 3.26 0.78
CA ILE A 165 18.96 3.73 0.54
C ILE A 165 19.74 3.88 1.86
N GLU A 166 21.04 3.58 1.82
CA GLU A 166 21.91 3.66 3.01
C GLU A 166 22.03 5.08 3.55
N GLU A 167 21.97 6.11 2.69
CA GLU A 167 21.98 7.51 3.11
C GLU A 167 20.77 7.86 4.00
N PHE A 168 19.59 7.31 3.72
CA PHE A 168 18.39 7.53 4.53
C PHE A 168 18.55 6.87 5.90
N LYS A 169 19.02 5.61 5.93
CA LYS A 169 19.33 4.89 7.19
C LYS A 169 20.33 5.67 8.04
N ALA A 170 21.43 6.13 7.44
CA ALA A 170 22.45 6.93 8.12
C ALA A 170 21.91 8.26 8.68
N LYS A 171 20.97 8.91 7.99
CA LYS A 171 20.29 10.12 8.49
C LYS A 171 19.37 9.81 9.68
N VAL A 172 18.59 8.73 9.63
CA VAL A 172 17.75 8.27 10.76
C VAL A 172 18.62 8.01 11.98
N GLU A 173 19.71 7.25 11.84
CA GLU A 173 20.63 6.95 12.94
C GLU A 173 21.28 8.22 13.51
N LYS A 174 21.74 9.13 12.64
CA LYS A 174 22.33 10.41 13.06
C LYS A 174 21.34 11.32 13.80
N ALA A 175 20.05 11.26 13.48
CA ALA A 175 19.02 12.08 14.11
C ALA A 175 18.42 11.45 15.39
N MET A 176 18.63 10.13 15.60
CA MET A 176 18.20 9.41 16.80
C MET A 176 19.29 9.33 17.89
N ALA A 177 20.56 9.54 17.54
CA ALA A 177 21.69 9.69 18.47
C ALA A 177 21.52 10.93 19.38
#